data_AF-A0A2D8Y5N0-F1
#
_entry.id   AF-A0A2D8Y5N0-F1
#
_cell.length_a   1.000
_cell.length_b   1.000
_cell.length_c   1.000
_cell.angle_alpha   90.00
_cell.angle_beta   90.00
_cell.angle_gamma   90.00
#
_symmetry.space_group_name_H-M   'P 1'
#
loop_
_entity.id
_entity.type
_entity.pdbx_description
1 polymer ?
#
loop_
_entity_poly.entity_id
_entity_poly.type
_entity_poly.pdbx_seq_one_letter_code
_entity_poly.pdbx_strand_id
1 'polypeptide(L)' 'MKIICVGKNYVKHIQELNGSFDDNPTIFMKPDSSVIQKNQPFFIPEFSNQIHYELELILKFS' A
#
# COMPACT_ATOMS: atom_id res chain seq x y z
N MET A 1 2.40 -15.77 -3.27
CA MET A 1 1.57 -14.85 -4.09
C MET A 1 2.37 -13.57 -4.33
N LYS A 2 2.35 -12.99 -5.53
CA LYS A 2 3.03 -11.69 -5.77
C LYS A 2 2.00 -10.57 -5.61
N ILE A 3 2.28 -9.59 -4.75
CA ILE A 3 1.45 -8.39 -4.56
C ILE A 3 2.25 -7.21 -5.09
N ILE A 4 1.78 -6.63 -6.19
CA ILE A 4 2.40 -5.48 -6.87
C ILE A 4 1.52 -4.27 -6.58
N CYS A 5 2.12 -3.21 -6.05
CA CYS A 5 1.44 -1.99 -5.62
C CYS A 5 1.91 -0.80 -6.45
N VAL A 6 1.05 0.23 -6.57
CA VAL A 6 1.36 1.47 -7.31
C VAL A 6 1.22 2.66 -6.37
N GLY A 7 2.33 3.31 -6.05
CA GLY A 7 2.34 4.51 -5.23
C GLY A 7 1.93 5.75 -6.02
N LYS A 8 1.44 6.78 -5.32
CA LYS A 8 1.09 8.10 -5.90
C LYS A 8 0.11 8.05 -7.08
N ASN A 9 -0.84 7.11 -7.08
CA ASN A 9 -1.75 6.92 -8.23
C ASN A 9 -3.04 7.77 -8.18
N TYR A 10 -3.15 8.71 -7.23
CA TYR A 10 -4.29 9.62 -7.08
C TYR A 10 -3.81 11.05 -6.89
N VAL A 11 -4.30 11.98 -7.72
CA VAL A 11 -3.90 13.40 -7.71
C VAL A 11 -4.01 14.05 -6.33
N LYS A 12 -5.13 13.80 -5.62
CA LYS A 12 -5.35 14.35 -4.27
C LYS A 12 -4.35 13.81 -3.24
N HIS A 13 -3.98 12.54 -3.36
CA HIS A 13 -3.04 11.91 -2.44
C HIS A 13 -1.60 12.41 -2.66
N ILE A 14 -1.20 12.69 -3.91
CA ILE A 14 0.07 13.36 -4.21
C ILE A 14 0.13 14.73 -3.51
N GLN A 15 -0.95 15.51 -3.60
CA GLN A 15 -1.05 16.84 -2.98
C GLN A 15 -0.99 16.76 -1.45
N GLU A 16 -1.68 15.81 -0.84
CA GLU A 16 -1.67 15.55 0.61
C GLU A 16 -0.24 15.34 1.14
N LEU A 17 0.58 14.59 0.40
CA LEU A 17 1.96 14.29 0.76
C LEU A 17 2.96 15.38 0.37
N ASN A 18 2.51 16.51 -0.17
CA ASN A 18 3.36 17.54 -0.79
C ASN A 18 4.33 16.93 -1.83
N GLY A 19 3.87 15.91 -2.56
CA GLY A 19 4.68 15.16 -3.53
C GLY A 19 4.76 15.83 -4.90
N SER A 20 5.72 15.36 -5.72
CA SER A 20 5.81 15.66 -7.15
C SER A 20 4.94 14.71 -7.97
N PHE A 21 4.47 15.21 -9.12
CA PHE A 21 3.99 14.37 -10.20
C PHE A 21 5.20 13.74 -10.90
N ASP A 22 5.17 12.42 -11.06
CA ASP A 22 6.20 11.66 -11.74
C ASP A 22 5.59 11.07 -13.02
N ASP A 23 6.30 11.16 -14.16
CA ASP A 23 5.79 10.68 -15.45
C ASP A 23 5.72 9.14 -15.53
N ASN A 24 6.45 8.45 -14.67
CA ASN A 24 6.49 7.00 -14.58
C ASN A 24 5.86 6.53 -13.26
N PRO A 25 5.12 5.40 -13.27
CA PRO A 25 4.51 4.88 -12.06
C PRO A 25 5.58 4.40 -11.06
N THR A 26 5.39 4.75 -9.79
CA THR A 26 6.18 4.18 -8.70
C THR A 26 5.61 2.81 -8.33
N ILE A 27 6.39 1.75 -8.57
CA ILE A 27 5.98 0.37 -8.31
C ILE A 27 6.79 -0.20 -7.15
N PHE A 28 6.11 -0.87 -6.23
CA PHE A 28 6.74 -1.63 -5.15
C PHE A 28 6.02 -2.96 -4.93
N MET A 29 6.59 -3.83 -4.11
CA MET A 29 6.02 -5.14 -3.81
C MET A 29 5.85 -5.35 -2.31
N LYS A 30 4.80 -6.07 -1.95
CA LYS A 30 4.60 -6.60 -0.61
C LYS A 30 4.75 -8.12 -0.63
N PRO A 31 5.43 -8.72 0.36
CA PRO A 31 5.50 -10.18 0.46
C PRO A 31 4.12 -10.74 0.77
N ASP A 32 3.84 -11.98 0.37
CA ASP A 32 2.58 -12.65 0.71
C ASP A 32 2.40 -12.88 2.21
N SER A 33 3.49 -12.98 2.96
CA SER A 33 3.48 -12.98 4.43
C SER A 33 2.90 -11.71 5.05
N SER A 34 2.75 -10.61 4.30
CA SER A 34 2.10 -9.39 4.77
C SER A 34 0.57 -9.42 4.74
N VAL A 35 -0.03 -10.45 4.15
CA VAL A 35 -1.48 -10.62 4.10
C VAL A 35 -1.96 -11.26 5.40
N ILE A 36 -2.89 -10.59 6.07
CA ILE A 36 -3.54 -11.13 7.27
C ILE A 36 -4.47 -12.27 6.87
N GLN A 37 -4.32 -13.40 7.55
CA GLN A 37 -5.17 -14.56 7.34
C GLN A 37 -6.59 -14.30 7.85
N LYS A 38 -7.57 -14.99 7.26
CA LYS A 38 -8.98 -14.87 7.66
C LYS A 38 -9.12 -15.11 9.17
N ASN A 39 -9.89 -14.25 9.84
CA ASN A 39 -10.15 -14.28 11.28
C ASN A 39 -8.94 -14.02 12.19
N GLN A 40 -7.82 -13.49 11.66
CA GLN A 40 -6.71 -12.99 12.47
C GLN A 40 -6.84 -11.47 12.67
N PRO A 41 -6.47 -10.94 13.86
CA PRO A 41 -6.47 -9.50 14.11
C PRO A 41 -5.31 -8.81 13.37
N PHE A 42 -5.47 -7.52 13.09
CA PHE A 42 -4.35 -6.64 12.75
C PHE A 42 -3.60 -6.26 14.03
N PHE A 43 -2.27 -6.30 13.99
CA PHE A 43 -1.42 -5.89 15.10
C PHE A 43 -0.59 -4.68 14.71
N ILE A 44 -0.48 -3.71 15.62
CA ILE A 44 0.43 -2.57 15.46
C ILE A 44 1.84 -3.07 15.79
N PRO A 45 2.80 -2.95 14.87
CA PRO A 45 4.17 -3.37 15.15
C PRO A 45 4.79 -2.51 16.24
N GLU A 46 5.44 -3.13 17.24
CA GLU A 46 6.05 -2.42 18.38
C GLU A 46 7.13 -1.41 17.98
N PHE A 47 7.71 -1.56 16.79
CA PHE A 47 8.74 -0.65 16.28
C PHE A 47 8.19 0.67 15.72
N SER A 48 6.87 0.84 15.56
CA SER A 48 6.28 2.06 14.97
C SER A 48 5.03 2.53 15.69
N ASN A 49 4.97 3.83 15.96
CA ASN A 49 3.77 4.54 16.43
C ASN A 49 3.05 5.30 15.30
N GLN A 50 3.52 5.17 14.06
CA GLN A 50 2.96 5.83 12.87
C GLN A 50 2.58 4.77 11.84
N ILE A 51 1.34 4.30 11.92
CA ILE A 51 0.76 3.32 11.00
C ILE A 51 -0.45 3.97 10.33
N HIS A 52 -0.40 4.05 8.99
CA HIS A 52 -1.44 4.68 8.18
C HIS A 52 -2.26 3.61 7.48
N TYR A 53 -3.55 3.88 7.27
CA TYR A 53 -4.42 3.03 6.46
C TYR A 53 -4.51 3.61 5.04
N GLU A 54 -4.39 2.74 4.04
CA GLU A 54 -4.51 3.10 2.63
C GLU A 54 -5.48 2.10 1.98
N LEU A 55 -6.65 2.60 1.56
CA LEU A 55 -7.66 1.79 0.89
C LEU A 55 -7.42 1.84 -0.62
N GLU A 56 -7.25 0.67 -1.24
CA GLU A 56 -6.97 0.54 -2.67
C GLU A 56 -7.88 -0.49 -3.34
N LEU A 57 -8.04 -0.36 -4.66
CA LEU A 57 -8.69 -1.36 -5.49
C LEU A 57 -7.71 -2.49 -5.81
N ILE A 58 -8.15 -3.75 -5.63
CA ILE A 58 -7.33 -4.93 -5.93
C ILE A 58 -7.73 -5.52 -7.28
N LEU A 59 -6.76 -5.65 -8.19
CA LEU A 59 -6.89 -6.44 -9.40
C LEU A 59 -6.23 -7.81 -9.21
N LYS A 60 -7.03 -8.88 -9.38
CA LYS A 60 -6.54 -10.26 -9.33
C LYS A 60 -6.27 -10.77 -10.74
N PHE A 61 -5.02 -11.10 -11.03
CA PHE A 61 -4.62 -11.79 -12.26
C PHE A 61 -4.75 -13.30 -12.07
N SER A 62 -5.35 -13.98 -13.04
CA SER A 62 -5.48 -15.45 -13.13
C SER A 62 -4.49 -16.03 -14.11
#